data_AF-A0A1E5TCK4-F1
#
_entry.id   AF-A0A1E5TCK4-F1
#
_cell.length_a   1.000
_cell.length_b   1.000
_cell.length_c   1.000
_cell.angle_alpha   90.00
_cell.angle_beta   90.00
_cell.angle_gamma   90.00
#
_symmetry.space_group_name_H-M   'P 1'
#
loop_
_entity.id
_entity.type
_entity.pdbx_description
1 polymer ?
#
loop_
_entity_poly.entity_id
_entity_poly.type
_entity_poly.pdbx_seq_one_letter_code
_entity_poly.pdbx_strand_id
1 'polypeptide(L)' 'MHKLAKELKEINNSFTDVKQIRTSVIIHWLKQNGLRKAQYLTGHKYISSTERYQQDDLESLHETINNFHPLR' A
#
# COMPACT_ATOMS: atom_id res chain seq x y z
N MET A 1 -10.59 -15.11 -12.97
CA MET A 1 -9.95 -14.42 -11.83
C MET A 1 -8.96 -15.30 -11.03
N HIS A 2 -9.13 -16.62 -10.93
CA HIS A 2 -8.26 -17.47 -10.07
C HIS A 2 -6.83 -17.72 -10.57
N LYS A 3 -6.59 -17.73 -11.89
CA LYS A 3 -5.28 -18.05 -12.46
C LYS A 3 -4.21 -17.00 -12.12
N LEU A 4 -4.51 -15.72 -12.33
CA LEU A 4 -3.59 -14.61 -12.05
C LEU A 4 -3.28 -14.49 -10.55
N ALA A 5 -4.28 -14.63 -9.68
CA ALA A 5 -4.06 -14.60 -8.23
C ALA A 5 -3.15 -15.74 -7.75
N LYS A 6 -3.26 -16.92 -8.37
CA LYS A 6 -2.39 -18.07 -8.11
C LYS A 6 -0.95 -17.78 -8.56
N GLU A 7 -0.76 -17.27 -9.78
CA GLU A 7 0.56 -16.88 -10.30
C GLU A 7 1.22 -15.80 -9.42
N LEU A 8 0.45 -14.79 -8.95
CA LEU A 8 0.94 -13.75 -8.05
C LEU A 8 1.35 -14.31 -6.68
N LYS A 9 0.64 -15.32 -6.18
CA LYS A 9 0.99 -16.03 -4.93
C LYS A 9 2.28 -16.85 -5.08
N GLU A 10 2.50 -17.43 -6.26
CA GLU A 10 3.73 -18.16 -6.58
C GLU A 10 4.95 -17.22 -6.66
N ILE A 11 4.78 -15.99 -7.16
CA ILE A 11 5.84 -14.97 -7.19
C ILE A 11 6.14 -14.45 -5.77
N ASN A 12 5.10 -14.16 -5.00
CA ASN A 12 5.24 -13.68 -3.63
C ASN A 12 4.23 -14.34 -2.70
N ASN A 13 4.72 -15.18 -1.79
CA ASN A 13 3.87 -15.90 -0.85
C ASN A 13 3.15 -14.97 0.16
N SER A 14 3.59 -13.72 0.34
CA SER A 14 2.88 -12.73 1.18
C SER A 14 1.71 -12.04 0.46
N PHE A 15 1.56 -12.28 -0.85
CA PHE A 15 0.40 -11.81 -1.61
C PHE A 15 -0.89 -12.43 -1.04
N THR A 16 -1.86 -11.59 -0.71
CA THR A 16 -3.16 -12.03 -0.18
C THR A 16 -4.28 -11.78 -1.18
N ASP A 17 -4.39 -10.55 -1.68
CA ASP A 17 -5.45 -10.16 -2.59
C ASP A 17 -5.00 -8.96 -3.46
N VAL A 18 -5.66 -8.75 -4.59
CA VAL A 18 -5.43 -7.64 -5.52
C VAL A 18 -5.64 -6.28 -4.83
N LYS A 19 -6.49 -6.23 -3.79
CA LYS A 19 -6.65 -5.03 -2.94
C LYS A 19 -5.33 -4.60 -2.28
N GLN A 20 -4.49 -5.54 -1.87
CA GLN A 20 -3.16 -5.27 -1.29
C GLN A 20 -2.27 -4.55 -2.30
N ILE A 21 -2.25 -5.01 -3.55
CA ILE A 21 -1.48 -4.38 -4.64
C ILE A 21 -1.99 -2.96 -4.90
N ARG A 22 -3.32 -2.78 -4.97
CA ARG A 22 -3.91 -1.45 -5.12
C ARG A 22 -3.47 -0.53 -3.98
N THR A 23 -3.58 -0.96 -2.72
CA THR A 23 -3.14 -0.16 -1.57
C THR A 23 -1.67 0.22 -1.69
N SER A 24 -0.79 -0.74 -2.00
CA SER A 24 0.66 -0.50 -2.15
C SER A 24 0.97 0.56 -3.22
N VAL A 25 0.32 0.48 -4.38
CA VAL A 25 0.49 1.46 -5.48
C VAL A 25 -0.02 2.84 -5.08
N ILE A 26 -1.16 2.93 -4.39
CA ILE A 26 -1.71 4.22 -3.94
C ILE A 26 -0.79 4.88 -2.92
N ILE A 27 -0.31 4.12 -1.93
CA ILE A 27 0.65 4.61 -0.93
C ILE A 27 1.94 5.08 -1.60
N HIS A 28 2.46 4.32 -2.56
CA HIS A 28 3.65 4.69 -3.32
C HIS A 28 3.48 6.02 -4.07
N TRP A 29 2.32 6.25 -4.69
CA TRP A 29 2.01 7.52 -5.35
C TRP A 29 1.79 8.66 -4.36
N LEU A 30 1.17 8.40 -3.21
CA LEU A 30 1.03 9.38 -2.15
C LEU A 30 2.39 9.88 -1.66
N LYS A 31 3.34 8.95 -1.41
CA LYS A 31 4.71 9.27 -0.97
C LYS A 31 5.49 10.12 -1.99
N GLN A 32 5.37 9.82 -3.28
CA GLN A 32 6.14 10.52 -4.33
C GLN A 32 5.51 11.82 -4.83
N ASN A 33 4.18 11.85 -4.92
CA ASN A 33 3.46 12.87 -5.69
C ASN A 33 2.45 13.67 -4.85
N GLY A 34 2.23 13.28 -3.58
CA GLY A 34 1.24 13.89 -2.70
C GLY A 34 -0.21 13.54 -3.06
N LEU A 35 -1.13 13.99 -2.20
CA LEU A 35 -2.54 13.58 -2.19
C LEU A 35 -3.28 13.88 -3.50
N ARG A 36 -3.12 15.10 -4.04
CA ARG A 36 -3.90 15.54 -5.22
C ARG A 36 -3.51 14.80 -6.49
N LYS A 37 -2.22 14.59 -6.74
CA LYS A 37 -1.75 13.85 -7.92
C LYS A 37 -2.04 12.36 -7.79
N ALA A 38 -1.89 11.78 -6.59
CA ALA A 38 -2.32 10.41 -6.33
C ALA A 38 -3.81 10.21 -6.63
N GLN A 39 -4.70 11.14 -6.25
CA GLN A 39 -6.13 11.08 -6.59
C GLN A 39 -6.39 10.97 -8.10
N TYR A 40 -5.67 11.74 -8.93
CA TYR A 40 -5.81 11.66 -10.38
C TYR A 40 -5.31 10.32 -10.93
N LEU A 41 -4.18 9.82 -10.42
CA LEU A 41 -3.62 8.53 -10.83
C LEU A 41 -4.52 7.34 -10.48
N THR A 42 -5.27 7.42 -9.38
CA THR A 42 -6.21 6.37 -8.96
C THR A 42 -7.59 6.49 -9.59
N GLY A 43 -7.91 7.64 -10.21
CA GLY A 43 -9.24 7.92 -10.74
C GLY A 43 -10.32 8.11 -9.67
N HIS A 44 -9.95 8.49 -8.44
CA HIS A 44 -10.92 8.69 -7.37
C HIS A 44 -11.71 10.00 -7.55
N LYS A 45 -13.04 9.87 -7.58
CA LYS A 45 -13.95 11.03 -7.69
C LYS A 45 -13.79 12.03 -6.54
N TYR A 46 -13.64 11.52 -5.31
CA TYR A 46 -13.51 12.33 -4.11
C TYR A 46 -12.12 12.19 -3.51
N ILE A 47 -11.55 13.31 -3.04
CA ILE A 47 -10.21 13.32 -2.43
C ILE A 47 -10.15 12.46 -1.16
N SER A 48 -11.25 12.41 -0.40
CA SER A 48 -11.39 11.58 0.79
C SER A 48 -11.27 10.08 0.51
N SER A 49 -11.56 9.62 -0.71
CA SER A 49 -11.33 8.23 -1.10
C SER A 49 -9.84 7.89 -1.20
N THR A 50 -9.00 8.86 -1.55
CA THR A 50 -7.54 8.70 -1.59
C THR A 50 -6.91 8.98 -0.23
N GLU A 51 -7.43 9.93 0.53
CA GLU A 51 -6.94 10.31 1.86
C GLU A 51 -6.98 9.15 2.87
N ARG A 52 -7.94 8.23 2.73
CA ARG A 52 -8.00 6.99 3.53
C ARG A 52 -6.74 6.13 3.44
N TYR A 53 -5.96 6.26 2.37
CA TYR A 53 -4.69 5.54 2.18
C TYR A 53 -3.49 6.30 2.76
N GLN A 54 -3.71 7.51 3.27
CA GLN A 54 -2.69 8.32 3.93
C GLN A 54 -2.63 8.02 5.45
N GLN A 55 -3.67 7.39 5.99
CA GLN A 55 -3.63 6.85 7.35
C GLN A 55 -2.86 5.53 7.36
N ASP A 56 -2.06 5.40 8.41
CA ASP A 56 -1.11 4.31 8.66
C ASP A 56 0.16 4.37 7.81
N ASP A 57 1.06 5.28 8.21
CA ASP A 57 2.50 5.04 8.12
C ASP A 57 2.90 3.89 9.06
N LEU A 58 2.24 2.74 8.90
CA LEU A 58 2.59 1.48 9.57
C LEU A 58 4.00 1.06 9.18
N GLU A 59 4.52 1.54 8.05
CA GLU A 59 5.89 1.32 7.60
C GLU A 59 6.90 2.02 8.51
N SER A 60 6.69 3.30 8.86
CA SER A 60 7.45 4.00 9.92
C SER A 60 7.34 3.31 11.28
N LEU A 61 6.15 2.83 11.66
CA LEU A 61 5.98 2.09 12.92
C LEU A 61 6.73 0.76 12.89
N HIS A 62 6.73 0.05 11.76
CA HIS A 62 7.44 -1.22 11.58
C HIS A 62 8.96 -1.03 11.54
N GLU A 63 9.45 0.03 10.87
CA GLU A 63 10.86 0.42 10.89
C GLU A 63 11.31 0.84 12.29
N THR A 64 10.49 1.59 13.02
CA THR A 64 10.77 2.00 14.40
C THR A 64 10.84 0.78 15.32
N ILE A 65 9.88 -0.15 15.21
CA ILE A 65 9.91 -1.41 15.96
C ILE A 65 11.18 -2.20 15.60
N ASN A 66 11.48 -2.41 14.32
CA ASN A 66 12.67 -3.17 13.90
C ASN A 66 14.00 -2.54 14.34
N ASN A 67 14.07 -1.21 14.43
CA ASN A 67 15.28 -0.50 14.84
C ASN A 67 15.45 -0.37 16.37
N PHE A 68 14.36 -0.38 17.14
CA PHE A 68 14.39 -0.14 18.58
C PHE A 68 13.88 -1.31 19.44
N HIS A 69 13.55 -2.48 18.85
CA HIS A 69 13.15 -3.64 19.66
C HIS A 69 14.35 -4.18 20.45
N PRO A 70 14.28 -4.24 21.79
CA PRO A 70 15.40 -4.64 22.65
C PRO A 70 15.71 -6.14 22.60
N LEU A 71 14.90 -6.93 21.88
CA LEU A 71 15.12 -8.35 21.63
C LEU A 71 15.40 -8.51 20.14
N ARG A 72 16.69 -8.53 19.78
CA ARG A 72 17.18 -9.13 18.54
C ARG A 72 17.49 -10.60 18.77
#